data_AF-A0A8S4GQY2-F1
#
_entry.id   AF-A0A8S4GQY2-F1
#
_cell.length_a   1.000
_cell.length_b   1.000
_cell.length_c   1.000
_cell.angle_alpha   90.00
_cell.angle_beta   90.00
_cell.angle_gamma   90.00
#
_symmetry.space_group_name_H-M   'P 1'
#
loop_
_entity.id
_entity.type
_entity.pdbx_description
1 polymer ?
#
loop_
_entity_poly.entity_id
_entity_poly.type
_entity_poly.pdbx_seq_one_letter_code
_entity_poly.pdbx_strand_id
1 'polypeptide(L)'
;MLLASGKKGYRAALPHARIKTAPPRLNRAMGNASRVMVQANELEDVTETYKDFMCKFTGQPREVIEKDVGRDKYFTPEQAVDYGLIDRIVQPDSMMFDKQDYESMLASSGRGRPGAAAQPGMA
;
A
#
# COMPACT_ATOMS: atom_id res chain seq x y z
N MET A 1 -6.12 1.63 2.57
CA MET A 1 -6.81 0.34 2.70
C MET A 1 -6.06 -0.82 2.08
N LEU A 2 -5.53 -0.71 0.86
CA LEU A 2 -4.87 -1.83 0.16
C LEU A 2 -3.80 -2.56 0.99
N LEU A 3 -2.96 -1.80 1.71
CA LEU A 3 -1.94 -2.36 2.58
C LEU A 3 -2.54 -3.23 3.71
N ALA A 4 -3.61 -2.73 4.34
CA ALA A 4 -4.26 -3.41 5.46
C ALA A 4 -5.13 -4.59 5.04
N SER A 5 -5.63 -4.60 3.80
CA SER A 5 -6.48 -5.66 3.24
C SER A 5 -5.72 -6.92 2.82
N GLY A 6 -4.38 -6.92 2.89
CA GLY A 6 -3.59 -8.12 2.62
C GLY A 6 -3.89 -9.26 3.60
N LYS A 7 -3.52 -10.50 3.22
CA LYS A 7 -3.64 -11.67 4.11
C LYS A 7 -2.88 -11.39 5.41
N LYS A 8 -3.56 -11.53 6.56
CA LYS A 8 -2.93 -11.38 7.88
C LYS A 8 -1.69 -12.26 7.98
N GLY A 9 -0.62 -11.69 8.53
CA GLY A 9 0.72 -12.27 8.61
C GLY A 9 1.63 -11.90 7.44
N TYR A 10 1.09 -11.47 6.29
CA TYR A 10 1.87 -11.15 5.08
C TYR A 10 1.87 -9.65 4.75
N ARG A 11 1.31 -8.80 5.60
CA ARG A 11 1.30 -7.35 5.39
C ARG A 11 2.61 -6.76 5.88
N ALA A 12 3.36 -6.12 5.00
CA ALA A 12 4.71 -5.68 5.33
C ALA A 12 5.03 -4.28 4.79
N ALA A 13 5.92 -3.57 5.48
CA ALA A 13 6.43 -2.27 5.05
C ALA A 13 7.93 -2.15 5.33
N LEU A 14 8.62 -1.24 4.64
CA LEU A 14 10.04 -0.95 4.88
C LEU A 14 10.24 -0.06 6.12
N PRO A 15 11.45 -0.01 6.72
CA PRO A 15 11.70 0.63 8.01
C PRO A 15 11.53 2.15 8.01
N HIS A 16 11.54 2.79 6.84
CA HIS A 16 11.33 4.22 6.69
C HIS A 16 10.07 4.57 5.89
N ALA A 17 9.18 3.59 5.69
CA ALA A 17 7.91 3.83 5.04
C ALA A 17 7.00 4.71 5.93
N ARG A 18 6.21 5.57 5.30
CA ARG A 18 5.17 6.35 5.99
C ARG A 18 3.81 5.87 5.53
N ILE A 19 2.98 5.46 6.47
CA ILE A 19 1.63 4.98 6.19
C ILE A 19 0.65 6.08 6.59
N LYS A 20 -0.27 6.40 5.70
CA LYS A 20 -1.30 7.41 5.95
C LYS A 20 -2.68 6.77 5.91
N THR A 21 -3.49 7.06 6.91
CA THR A 21 -4.95 6.91 6.83
C THR A 21 -5.56 8.29 6.65
N ALA A 22 -6.50 8.41 5.73
CA ALA A 22 -7.24 9.65 5.50
C ALA A 22 -8.71 9.29 5.29
N PRO A 23 -9.64 10.11 5.78
CA PRO A 23 -11.05 9.92 5.47
C PRO A 23 -11.28 10.03 3.96
N PRO A 24 -12.30 9.35 3.44
CA PRO A 24 -12.86 9.68 2.12
C PRO A 24 -13.22 11.16 2.07
N ARG A 25 -12.88 11.82 0.96
CA ARG A 25 -13.14 13.25 0.78
C ARG A 25 -13.86 13.48 -0.54
N LEU A 26 -14.81 14.40 -0.50
CA LEU A 26 -15.46 14.92 -1.69
C LEU A 26 -14.70 16.16 -2.15
N ASN A 27 -14.06 16.09 -3.32
CA ASN A 27 -13.22 17.19 -3.80
C ASN A 27 -14.05 18.40 -4.24
N ARG A 28 -15.02 18.19 -5.14
CA ARG A 28 -15.91 19.24 -5.65
C ARG A 28 -17.26 18.63 -5.99
N ALA A 29 -18.30 19.00 -5.25
CA ALA A 29 -19.68 18.72 -5.62
C ALA A 29 -20.23 19.93 -6.40
N MET A 30 -20.61 19.73 -7.65
CA MET A 30 -21.19 20.77 -8.50
C MET A 30 -22.47 20.26 -9.18
N GLY A 31 -23.40 21.17 -9.45
CA GLY A 31 -24.68 20.88 -10.09
C GLY A 31 -25.86 21.36 -9.26
N ASN A 32 -27.06 20.93 -9.65
CA ASN A 32 -28.28 21.22 -8.91
C ASN A 32 -28.26 20.56 -7.51
N ALA A 33 -29.10 21.07 -6.61
CA ALA A 33 -29.15 20.60 -5.22
C ALA A 33 -29.30 19.07 -5.10
N SER A 34 -30.15 18.46 -5.95
CA SER A 34 -30.35 17.00 -5.97
C SER A 34 -29.07 16.22 -6.26
N ARG A 35 -28.24 16.67 -7.21
CA ARG A 35 -26.96 15.99 -7.51
C ARG A 35 -25.94 16.14 -6.38
N VAL A 36 -25.96 17.26 -5.67
CA VAL A 36 -25.10 17.45 -4.49
C VAL A 36 -25.52 16.51 -3.36
N MET A 37 -26.83 16.37 -3.11
CA MET A 37 -27.36 15.44 -2.10
C MET A 37 -26.98 13.98 -2.40
N VAL A 38 -27.12 13.53 -3.65
CA VAL A 38 -26.75 12.16 -4.04
C VAL A 38 -25.26 11.89 -3.78
N GLN A 39 -24.38 12.85 -4.11
CA GLN A 39 -22.94 12.71 -3.83
C GLN A 39 -22.61 12.72 -2.34
N ALA A 40 -23.33 13.50 -1.55
CA ALA A 40 -23.15 13.53 -0.11
C ALA A 40 -23.53 12.19 0.53
N ASN A 41 -24.66 11.61 0.12
CA ASN A 41 -25.12 10.30 0.60
C ASN A 41 -24.13 9.19 0.21
N GLU A 42 -23.66 9.17 -1.04
CA GLU A 42 -22.65 8.19 -1.47
C GLU A 42 -21.34 8.33 -0.67
N LEU A 43 -20.91 9.57 -0.36
CA LEU A 43 -19.73 9.79 0.47
C LEU A 43 -19.93 9.23 1.89
N GLU A 44 -21.12 9.38 2.45
CA GLU A 44 -21.47 8.83 3.75
C GLU A 44 -21.38 7.30 3.73
N ASP A 45 -22.01 6.65 2.74
CA ASP A 45 -21.97 5.20 2.56
C ASP A 45 -20.53 4.66 2.39
N VAL A 46 -19.71 5.35 1.58
CA VAL A 46 -18.29 5.01 1.41
C VAL A 46 -17.51 5.19 2.70
N THR A 47 -17.83 6.21 3.50
CA THR A 47 -17.18 6.48 4.78
C THR A 47 -17.51 5.40 5.81
N GLU A 48 -18.77 4.97 5.89
CA GLU A 48 -19.21 3.88 6.76
C GLU A 48 -18.54 2.57 6.39
N THR A 49 -18.55 2.24 5.10
CA THR A 49 -17.87 1.06 4.55
C THR A 49 -16.37 1.08 4.86
N TYR A 50 -15.73 2.24 4.73
CA TYR A 50 -14.31 2.41 5.08
C TYR A 50 -14.05 2.12 6.56
N LYS A 51 -14.88 2.63 7.48
CA LYS A 51 -14.75 2.37 8.92
C LYS A 51 -14.88 0.88 9.23
N ASP A 52 -15.86 0.20 8.64
CA ASP A 52 -16.05 -1.25 8.84
C ASP A 52 -14.85 -2.06 8.38
N PHE A 53 -14.31 -1.74 7.21
CA PHE A 53 -13.10 -2.40 6.73
C PHE A 53 -11.89 -2.12 7.61
N MET A 54 -11.73 -0.88 8.08
CA MET A 54 -10.66 -0.55 9.02
C MET A 54 -10.79 -1.38 10.30
N CYS A 55 -11.97 -1.46 10.92
CA CYS A 55 -12.22 -2.32 12.08
C CYS A 55 -11.85 -3.79 11.80
N LYS A 56 -12.30 -4.32 10.65
CA LYS A 56 -12.04 -5.71 10.25
C LYS A 56 -10.54 -6.01 10.06
N PHE A 57 -9.80 -5.10 9.44
CA PHE A 57 -8.39 -5.31 9.10
C PHE A 57 -7.45 -5.07 10.27
N THR A 58 -7.73 -4.06 11.11
CA THR A 58 -6.89 -3.71 12.27
C THR A 58 -7.27 -4.48 13.52
N GLY A 59 -8.52 -4.93 13.63
CA GLY A 59 -9.07 -5.52 14.87
C GLY A 59 -9.39 -4.49 15.95
N GLN A 60 -9.31 -3.19 15.63
CA GLN A 60 -9.67 -2.12 16.55
C GLN A 60 -11.20 -2.01 16.69
N PRO A 61 -11.72 -1.60 17.86
CA PRO A 61 -13.14 -1.36 18.04
C PRO A 61 -13.59 -0.14 17.24
N ARG A 62 -14.88 -0.12 16.88
CA ARG A 62 -15.45 0.90 16.00
C ARG A 62 -15.34 2.32 16.56
N GLU A 63 -15.50 2.48 17.86
CA GLU A 63 -15.36 3.78 18.55
C GLU A 63 -13.96 4.40 18.36
N VAL A 64 -12.91 3.58 18.35
CA VAL A 64 -11.53 4.04 18.12
C VAL A 64 -11.36 4.47 16.66
N ILE A 65 -11.85 3.67 15.71
CA ILE A 65 -11.78 3.98 14.28
C ILE A 65 -12.56 5.25 13.95
N GLU A 66 -13.75 5.46 14.52
CA GLU A 66 -14.54 6.67 14.27
C GLU A 66 -13.81 7.95 14.73
N LYS A 67 -13.15 7.88 15.89
CA LYS A 67 -12.33 8.99 16.38
C LYS A 67 -11.09 9.24 15.52
N ASP A 68 -10.44 8.18 15.05
CA ASP A 68 -9.18 8.26 14.31
C ASP A 68 -9.35 8.59 12.83
N VAL A 69 -10.46 8.18 12.21
CA VAL A 69 -10.74 8.38 10.77
C VAL A 69 -11.18 9.81 10.45
N GLY A 70 -11.54 10.63 11.45
CA GLY A 70 -11.96 12.02 11.23
C GLY A 70 -10.89 12.94 10.64
N ARG A 71 -9.60 12.56 10.69
CA ARG A 71 -8.48 13.37 10.18
C ARG A 71 -7.42 12.51 9.51
N ASP A 72 -6.55 13.18 8.75
CA ASP A 72 -5.34 12.54 8.22
C ASP A 72 -4.43 12.15 9.40
N LYS A 73 -4.10 10.86 9.50
CA LYS A 73 -3.19 10.31 10.50
C LYS A 73 -2.03 9.63 9.81
N TYR A 74 -0.82 9.89 10.31
CA TYR A 74 0.42 9.35 9.79
C TYR A 74 1.03 8.42 10.81
N PHE A 75 1.50 7.27 10.34
CA PHE A 75 2.09 6.23 11.15
C PHE A 75 3.53 6.01 10.70
N THR A 76 4.43 5.83 11.67
CA THR A 76 5.69 5.11 11.41
C THR A 76 5.39 3.63 11.19
N PRO A 77 6.33 2.84 10.63
CA PRO A 77 6.13 1.41 10.47
C PRO A 77 5.83 0.69 11.79
N GLU A 78 6.49 1.08 12.88
CA GLU A 78 6.27 0.52 14.22
C GLU A 78 4.83 0.81 14.69
N GLN A 79 4.42 2.08 14.60
CA GLN A 79 3.05 2.48 14.94
C GLN A 79 2.01 1.78 14.08
N ALA A 80 2.33 1.49 12.81
CA ALA A 80 1.44 0.77 11.92
C ALA A 80 1.31 -0.73 12.26
N VAL A 81 2.36 -1.34 12.83
CA VAL A 81 2.28 -2.68 13.41
C VAL A 81 1.37 -2.67 14.64
N ASP A 82 1.60 -1.75 15.58
CA ASP A 82 0.81 -1.63 16.81
C ASP A 82 -0.67 -1.36 16.54
N TYR A 83 -0.94 -0.53 15.51
CA TYR A 83 -2.30 -0.23 15.08
C TYR A 83 -2.96 -1.40 14.32
N GLY A 84 -2.19 -2.39 13.86
CA GLY A 84 -2.69 -3.55 13.11
C GLY A 84 -2.86 -3.31 11.61
N LEU A 85 -2.24 -2.27 11.04
CA LEU A 85 -2.24 -2.00 9.59
C LEU A 85 -1.28 -2.91 8.83
N ILE A 86 -0.15 -3.25 9.46
CA ILE A 86 0.86 -4.16 8.93
C ILE A 86 1.25 -5.19 9.99
N ASP A 87 1.82 -6.31 9.57
CA ASP A 87 2.22 -7.39 10.47
C ASP A 87 3.73 -7.39 10.72
N ARG A 88 4.55 -6.95 9.75
CA ARG A 88 6.01 -7.01 9.83
C ARG A 88 6.70 -5.83 9.15
N ILE A 89 7.88 -5.49 9.64
CA ILE A 89 8.78 -4.51 9.02
C ILE A 89 9.90 -5.29 8.31
N VAL A 90 10.02 -5.13 6.99
CA VAL A 90 11.03 -5.82 6.18
C VAL A 90 12.31 -5.01 6.22
N GLN A 91 13.42 -5.64 6.61
CA GLN A 91 14.73 -4.99 6.51
C GLN A 91 15.35 -5.23 5.12
N PRO A 92 16.08 -4.26 4.56
CA PRO A 92 16.72 -4.39 3.24
C PRO A 92 17.66 -5.60 3.13
N ASP A 93 18.29 -6.00 4.24
CA ASP A 93 19.23 -7.12 4.30
C ASP A 93 18.55 -8.46 4.65
N SER A 94 17.23 -8.44 4.88
CA SER A 94 16.50 -9.68 5.13
C SER A 94 16.39 -10.47 3.84
N MET A 95 16.86 -11.72 3.87
CA MET A 95 16.85 -12.72 2.79
C MET A 95 15.42 -13.15 2.36
N MET A 96 14.45 -12.24 2.31
CA MET A 96 13.07 -12.53 1.93
C MET A 96 12.83 -12.47 0.41
N PHE A 97 13.78 -11.93 -0.33
CA PHE A 97 13.76 -11.93 -1.78
C PHE A 97 15.07 -12.55 -2.26
N ASP A 98 15.01 -13.75 -2.85
CA ASP A 98 16.12 -14.25 -3.64
C ASP A 98 16.41 -13.19 -4.71
N LYS A 99 17.69 -12.79 -4.83
CA LYS A 99 18.12 -11.99 -5.98
C LYS A 99 17.71 -12.78 -7.21
N GLN A 100 16.76 -12.24 -7.98
CA GLN A 100 16.46 -12.82 -9.28
C GLN A 100 17.76 -12.79 -10.07
N ASP A 101 18.29 -13.97 -10.36
CA ASP A 101 19.57 -14.11 -11.02
C ASP A 101 19.36 -13.86 -12.51
N TYR A 102 19.24 -12.57 -12.87
CA TYR A 102 18.86 -12.11 -14.20
C TYR A 102 19.78 -12.68 -15.28
N GLU A 103 21.05 -12.96 -14.96
CA GLU A 103 22.00 -13.63 -15.86
C GLU A 103 21.57 -15.06 -16.21
N SER A 104 21.12 -15.83 -15.22
CA SER A 104 20.57 -17.18 -15.46
C SER A 104 19.26 -17.12 -16.26
N MET A 105 18.43 -16.11 -16.01
CA MET A 105 17.17 -15.89 -16.72
C MET A 105 17.41 -15.48 -18.18
N LEU A 106 18.40 -14.61 -18.45
CA LEU A 106 18.83 -14.21 -19.80
C LEU A 106 19.55 -15.35 -20.54
N ALA A 107 20.30 -16.21 -19.85
CA ALA A 107 20.89 -17.40 -20.45
C ALA A 107 19.82 -18.43 -20.87
N SER A 108 18.73 -18.55 -20.08
CA SER A 108 17.60 -19.43 -20.41
C SER A 108 16.68 -18.88 -21.51
N SER A 109 16.59 -17.55 -21.63
CA SER A 109 15.84 -16.88 -22.69
C SER A 109 16.79 -16.56 -23.83
N GLY A 110 16.99 -17.54 -24.72
CA GLY A 110 17.90 -17.52 -25.88
C GLY A 110 17.67 -16.42 -26.94
N ARG A 111 17.52 -15.16 -26.53
CA ARG A 111 17.66 -13.96 -27.35
C ARG A 111 18.96 -13.27 -26.94
N GLY A 112 20.07 -13.92 -27.24
CA GLY A 112 21.35 -13.24 -27.32
C GLY A 112 21.20 -12.09 -28.33
N ARG A 113 21.46 -10.86 -27.89
CA ARG A 113 21.53 -9.70 -28.79
C ARG A 113 22.74 -9.93 -29.71
N PRO A 114 22.56 -10.14 -31.03
CA PRO A 114 23.70 -10.27 -31.92
C PRO A 114 24.33 -8.89 -32.07
N GLY A 115 25.60 -8.77 -31.69
CA GLY A 115 26.41 -7.58 -31.99
C GLY A 115 26.86 -6.79 -30.78
N ALA A 116 27.91 -7.29 -30.11
CA ALA A 116 28.92 -6.46 -29.47
C ALA A 116 30.23 -7.26 -29.48
N ALA A 117 30.85 -7.36 -30.66
CA ALA A 117 32.23 -7.81 -30.76
C ALA A 117 33.11 -6.76 -30.05
N ALA A 118 33.52 -7.06 -28.82
CA ALA A 118 34.64 -6.37 -28.20
C ALA A 118 35.91 -6.80 -28.96
N GLN A 119 36.51 -5.87 -29.71
CA GLN A 119 37.86 -6.05 -30.22
C GLN A 119 38.81 -6.15 -29.01
N PRO A 120 39.60 -7.23 -28.88
CA PRO A 120 40.67 -7.28 -27.90
C PRO A 120 41.82 -6.40 -28.40
N GLY A 121 42.21 -5.41 -27.60
CA GLY A 121 43.46 -4.68 -27.81
C GLY A 121 44.65 -5.64 -27.73
N MET A 122 45.51 -5.59 -28.74
CA MET A 122 46.88 -6.11 -28.68
C MET A 122 47.83 -5.09 -29.29
N ALA A 123 48.88 -4.80 -28.51
CA ALA A 123 50.11 -4.05 -28.78
C ALA A 123 50.01 -2.53 -28.88
#